data_AF-S8DKF2-F1
#
_entry.id   AF-S8DKF2-F1
#
_cell.length_a   1.000
_cell.length_b   1.000
_cell.length_c   1.000
_cell.angle_alpha   90.00
_cell.angle_beta   90.00
_cell.angle_gamma   90.00
#
_symmetry.space_group_name_H-M   'P 1'
#
loop_
_entity.id
_entity.type
_entity.pdbx_description
1 polymer ?
#
loop_
_entity_poly.entity_id
_entity_poly.type
_entity_poly.pdbx_seq_one_letter_code
_entity_poly.pdbx_strand_id
1 'polypeptide(L)'
;MGYVAAEGDYYVKLEEGPTAIGDGSSSSSGGGGDDHVGAGVVREWPWCFWWWAKLILVVLFVGLLAAVFFKWLGPFVMDKEIIPIIIWEKKTFSKTMVALIVVGCLSLFPCLFVPSAPFMWVAGMTFGYGYGFLMILGGVCIGVSIPYLIGSLFYNRIHGWLKRHPKNVSIIRLAGEGDWINQFRAVILIRISPFPHVVYNYVAAATDVRYSPYLLGTLVGMVPEIFISIYTGILIMTLADASHGEPSLSPGQIAMNVAGFGITVIATVMVTIYAKRRLKTLQTQEEEESCLNDNAVIVALEGLKVTSRIRIPRIALESDNVQLISCLSGKGCPPRRLYSLVADIKSLLAKFDDFQLSAVKREANSEAHLSDVDMFGTRVGFLKFKADVIDKETGSK
;
A
#
# COMPACT_ATOMS: atom_id res chain seq x y z
N MET A 1 9.14 41.75 23.42
CA MET A 1 9.65 41.59 24.81
C MET A 1 8.66 40.71 25.55
N GLY A 2 9.13 39.61 26.14
CA GLY A 2 8.32 38.70 26.98
C GLY A 2 7.67 37.52 26.24
N TYR A 3 8.43 36.44 26.04
CA TYR A 3 7.86 35.11 25.79
C TYR A 3 7.53 34.50 27.15
N VAL A 4 6.24 34.21 27.40
CA VAL A 4 5.82 33.30 28.47
C VAL A 4 5.34 32.03 27.78
N ALA A 5 6.15 30.99 27.89
CA ALA A 5 5.76 29.64 27.55
C ALA A 5 4.74 29.14 28.58
N ALA A 6 3.56 28.74 28.12
CA ALA A 6 2.65 27.93 28.91
C ALA A 6 2.61 26.54 28.26
N GLU A 7 3.41 25.63 28.80
CA GLU A 7 3.26 24.19 28.61
C GLU A 7 1.90 23.78 29.19
N GLY A 8 1.03 23.27 28.32
CA GLY A 8 -0.21 22.62 28.69
C GLY A 8 -0.29 21.28 27.95
N ASP A 9 0.10 20.21 28.62
CA ASP A 9 -0.05 18.84 28.16
C ASP A 9 -1.55 18.49 28.04
N TYR A 10 -2.05 18.39 26.82
CA TYR A 10 -3.37 17.83 26.55
C TYR A 10 -3.22 16.36 26.13
N TYR A 11 -3.51 15.43 27.05
CA TYR A 11 -3.75 14.03 26.71
C TYR A 11 -5.25 13.80 26.47
N VAL A 12 -5.57 13.19 25.33
CA VAL A 12 -6.92 12.74 24.96
C VAL A 12 -7.21 11.44 25.70
N LYS A 13 -8.16 11.50 26.66
CA LYS A 13 -8.73 10.32 27.30
C LYS A 13 -9.74 9.68 26.34
N LEU A 14 -9.44 8.49 25.84
CA LEU A 14 -10.41 7.69 25.08
C LEU A 14 -11.41 7.09 26.07
N GLU A 15 -12.66 7.53 26.02
CA GLU A 15 -13.78 6.80 26.63
C GLU A 15 -14.04 5.54 25.80
N GLU A 16 -13.81 4.37 26.40
CA GLU A 16 -14.36 3.12 25.90
C GLU A 16 -15.87 3.10 26.17
N GLY A 17 -16.65 2.86 25.11
CA GLY A 17 -18.12 2.80 25.17
C GLY A 17 -18.63 1.66 26.07
N PRO A 18 -19.89 1.74 26.52
CA PRO A 18 -20.41 0.85 27.56
C PRO A 18 -20.61 -0.57 27.05
N THR A 19 -20.04 -1.51 27.78
CA THR A 19 -20.32 -2.95 27.72
C THR A 19 -21.71 -3.24 28.27
N ALA A 20 -22.49 -4.03 27.52
CA ALA A 20 -23.78 -4.53 27.94
C ALA A 20 -23.64 -5.70 28.93
N ILE A 21 -24.30 -5.57 30.09
CA ILE A 21 -25.18 -6.52 30.84
C ILE A 21 -24.90 -8.03 30.61
N GLY A 22 -24.76 -8.90 31.61
CA GLY A 22 -25.07 -8.84 33.05
C GLY A 22 -24.81 -10.21 33.72
N ASP A 23 -25.45 -10.41 34.87
CA ASP A 23 -25.36 -11.53 35.84
C ASP A 23 -24.27 -11.33 36.91
N GLY A 24 -24.51 -11.17 38.21
CA GLY A 24 -25.69 -11.46 39.01
C GLY A 24 -25.31 -12.48 40.11
N SER A 25 -24.81 -12.02 41.26
CA SER A 25 -24.96 -12.71 42.57
C SER A 25 -24.26 -11.99 43.74
N SER A 26 -25.10 -11.51 44.65
CA SER A 26 -25.05 -11.61 46.12
C SER A 26 -23.78 -11.31 46.95
N SER A 27 -24.01 -10.34 47.85
CA SER A 27 -23.87 -10.38 49.33
C SER A 27 -22.58 -9.93 50.02
N SER A 28 -22.74 -8.81 50.76
CA SER A 28 -22.33 -8.54 52.17
C SER A 28 -20.83 -8.63 52.53
N SER A 29 -20.20 -7.80 53.36
CA SER A 29 -20.60 -6.71 54.26
C SER A 29 -19.35 -6.23 55.00
N GLY A 30 -19.26 -4.93 55.29
CA GLY A 30 -18.73 -4.39 56.55
C GLY A 30 -17.24 -4.03 56.65
N GLY A 31 -16.98 -2.82 57.17
CA GLY A 31 -15.78 -2.50 57.96
C GLY A 31 -14.86 -1.45 57.36
N GLY A 32 -14.80 -0.26 57.96
CA GLY A 32 -13.89 0.83 57.60
C GLY A 32 -12.55 0.81 58.35
N GLY A 33 -11.75 1.86 58.11
CA GLY A 33 -10.58 2.22 58.93
C GLY A 33 -9.26 2.32 58.17
N ASP A 34 -8.94 3.55 57.78
CA ASP A 34 -7.65 4.27 57.80
C ASP A 34 -6.33 3.64 57.30
N ASP A 35 -5.73 4.42 56.40
CA ASP A 35 -4.32 4.79 56.26
C ASP A 35 -3.24 3.70 56.30
N HIS A 36 -2.60 3.48 55.15
CA HIS A 36 -1.16 3.66 55.01
C HIS A 36 -0.75 3.80 53.54
N VAL A 37 -0.05 4.89 53.26
CA VAL A 37 0.63 5.23 52.01
C VAL A 37 1.62 4.10 51.66
N GLY A 38 1.24 3.29 50.66
CA GLY A 38 2.13 2.39 49.94
C GLY A 38 2.20 2.82 48.50
N ALA A 39 3.33 3.39 48.08
CA ALA A 39 3.64 3.72 46.70
C ALA A 39 3.69 2.42 45.87
N GLY A 40 2.53 2.04 45.32
CA GLY A 40 2.42 0.95 44.35
C GLY A 40 2.96 1.42 43.00
N VAL A 41 4.17 0.98 42.68
CA VAL A 41 4.70 1.01 41.31
C VAL A 41 3.70 0.30 40.41
N VAL A 42 2.92 1.06 39.62
CA VAL A 42 2.05 0.51 38.58
C VAL A 42 2.95 -0.11 37.52
N ARG A 43 3.13 -1.42 37.62
CA ARG A 43 3.89 -2.24 36.68
C ARG A 43 3.06 -2.41 35.40
N GLU A 44 3.11 -1.44 34.51
CA GLU A 44 2.53 -1.49 33.14
C GLU A 44 3.29 -2.49 32.25
N TRP A 45 3.32 -3.78 32.60
CA TRP A 45 4.10 -4.80 31.90
C TRP A 45 3.36 -6.10 31.45
N PRO A 46 2.03 -6.14 31.13
CA PRO A 46 1.45 -7.34 30.51
C PRO A 46 1.26 -7.27 28.98
N TRP A 47 1.14 -6.08 28.37
CA TRP A 47 0.75 -5.99 26.94
C TRP A 47 1.86 -6.42 25.97
N CYS A 48 3.11 -6.05 26.25
CA CYS A 48 4.24 -6.47 25.43
C CYS A 48 4.47 -7.98 25.54
N PHE A 49 4.44 -8.53 26.77
CA PHE A 49 4.64 -9.95 27.03
C PHE A 49 3.57 -10.84 26.36
N TRP A 50 2.30 -10.41 26.37
CA TRP A 50 1.22 -11.16 25.75
C TRP A 50 1.28 -11.15 24.21
N TRP A 51 1.80 -10.06 23.62
CA TRP A 51 2.07 -9.99 22.18
C TRP A 51 3.20 -10.95 21.76
N TRP A 52 4.29 -10.99 22.53
CA TRP A 52 5.38 -11.95 22.33
C TRP A 52 4.94 -13.41 22.56
N ALA A 53 4.12 -13.67 23.57
CA ALA A 53 3.57 -15.01 23.81
C ALA A 53 2.66 -15.48 22.65
N LYS A 54 1.81 -14.60 22.12
CA LYS A 54 1.01 -14.89 20.91
C LYS A 54 1.90 -15.14 19.70
N LEU A 55 2.95 -14.36 19.51
CA LEU A 55 3.91 -14.55 18.42
C LEU A 55 4.63 -15.90 18.53
N ILE A 56 5.10 -16.27 19.72
CA ILE A 56 5.73 -17.58 19.98
C ILE A 56 4.75 -18.73 19.71
N LEU A 57 3.49 -18.60 20.14
CA LEU A 57 2.46 -19.61 19.92
C LEU A 57 2.13 -19.77 18.43
N VAL A 58 2.05 -18.67 17.68
CA VAL A 58 1.88 -18.69 16.23
C VAL A 58 3.08 -19.35 15.55
N VAL A 59 4.31 -18.99 15.94
CA VAL A 59 5.53 -19.58 15.38
C VAL A 59 5.60 -21.08 15.67
N LEU A 60 5.25 -21.51 16.89
CA LEU A 60 5.17 -22.92 17.27
C LEU A 60 4.10 -23.68 16.48
N PHE A 61 2.91 -23.08 16.32
CA PHE A 61 1.83 -23.67 15.55
C PHE A 61 2.19 -23.82 14.07
N VAL A 62 2.77 -22.77 13.48
CA VAL A 62 3.28 -22.80 12.10
C VAL A 62 4.43 -23.81 11.96
N GLY A 63 5.33 -23.89 12.94
CA GLY A 63 6.41 -24.87 12.99
C GLY A 63 5.90 -26.30 13.08
N LEU A 64 4.85 -26.56 13.88
CA LEU A 64 4.21 -27.86 13.99
C LEU A 64 3.49 -28.24 12.69
N LEU A 65 2.75 -27.30 12.09
CA LEU A 65 2.12 -27.51 10.78
C LEU A 65 3.17 -27.80 9.70
N ALA A 66 4.28 -27.07 9.70
CA ALA A 66 5.39 -27.34 8.80
C ALA A 66 5.99 -28.73 9.07
N ALA A 67 6.19 -29.13 10.32
CA ALA A 67 6.71 -30.45 10.67
C ALA A 67 5.76 -31.59 10.22
N VAL A 68 4.45 -31.43 10.43
CA VAL A 68 3.43 -32.38 9.94
C VAL A 68 3.43 -32.42 8.41
N PHE A 69 3.51 -31.26 7.76
CA PHE A 69 3.61 -31.16 6.31
C PHE A 69 4.86 -31.91 5.81
N PHE A 70 6.05 -31.62 6.33
CA PHE A 70 7.29 -32.26 5.88
C PHE A 70 7.37 -33.74 6.23
N LYS A 71 6.75 -34.19 7.34
CA LYS A 71 6.85 -35.58 7.79
C LYS A 71 5.79 -36.50 7.18
N TRP A 72 4.61 -35.99 6.86
CA TRP A 72 3.49 -36.80 6.39
C TRP A 72 2.98 -36.37 5.01
N LEU A 73 2.67 -35.09 4.82
CA LEU A 73 2.00 -34.64 3.59
C LEU A 73 2.95 -34.50 2.40
N GLY A 74 4.17 -34.01 2.63
CA GLY A 74 5.21 -33.81 1.63
C GLY A 74 5.62 -35.12 0.97
N PRO A 75 6.04 -36.16 1.73
CA PRO A 75 6.37 -37.47 1.18
C PRO A 75 5.17 -38.10 0.46
N PHE A 76 3.96 -38.00 1.02
CA PHE A 76 2.76 -38.54 0.39
C PHE A 76 2.47 -37.90 -0.98
N VAL A 77 2.46 -36.56 -1.06
CA VAL A 77 2.20 -35.83 -2.31
C VAL A 77 3.34 -36.05 -3.32
N MET A 78 4.60 -36.11 -2.85
CA MET A 78 5.74 -36.39 -3.71
C MET A 78 5.67 -37.79 -4.31
N ASP A 79 5.48 -38.82 -3.49
CA ASP A 79 5.50 -40.22 -3.93
C ASP A 79 4.26 -40.62 -4.74
N LYS A 80 3.09 -40.01 -4.46
CA LYS A 80 1.83 -40.36 -5.13
C LYS A 80 1.52 -39.53 -6.37
N GLU A 81 1.80 -38.23 -6.35
CA GLU A 81 1.35 -37.32 -7.40
C GLU A 81 2.55 -36.81 -8.22
N ILE A 82 3.55 -36.21 -7.57
CA ILE A 82 4.59 -35.46 -8.26
C ILE A 82 5.60 -36.38 -8.96
N ILE A 83 6.10 -37.41 -8.30
CA ILE A 83 7.11 -38.32 -8.85
C ILE A 83 6.57 -39.09 -10.08
N PRO A 84 5.37 -39.71 -10.05
CA PRO A 84 4.81 -40.37 -11.22
C PRO A 84 4.64 -39.43 -12.41
N ILE A 85 4.23 -38.17 -12.16
CA ILE A 85 4.09 -37.16 -13.22
C ILE A 85 5.45 -36.80 -13.81
N ILE A 86 6.48 -36.59 -12.99
CA ILE A 86 7.85 -36.30 -13.48
C ILE A 86 8.41 -37.47 -14.30
N ILE A 87 8.19 -38.71 -13.85
CA ILE A 87 8.63 -39.90 -14.59
C ILE A 87 7.88 -40.03 -15.91
N TRP A 88 6.56 -39.82 -15.91
CA TRP A 88 5.76 -39.81 -17.12
C TRP A 88 6.20 -38.71 -18.07
N GLU A 89 6.50 -37.50 -17.58
CA GLU A 89 7.02 -36.39 -18.37
C GLU A 89 8.35 -36.76 -19.03
N LYS A 90 9.34 -37.22 -18.24
CA LYS A 90 10.67 -37.63 -18.74
C LYS A 90 10.58 -38.75 -19.78
N LYS A 91 9.61 -39.67 -19.64
CA LYS A 91 9.42 -40.80 -20.56
C LYS A 91 8.66 -40.43 -21.83
N THR A 92 7.70 -39.52 -21.72
CA THR A 92 6.76 -39.19 -22.81
C THR A 92 7.28 -38.05 -23.69
N PHE A 93 7.99 -37.08 -23.11
CA PHE A 93 8.39 -35.86 -23.80
C PHE A 93 9.91 -35.76 -23.96
N SER A 94 10.36 -35.40 -25.17
CA SER A 94 11.73 -34.95 -25.37
C SER A 94 11.92 -33.56 -24.76
N LYS A 95 13.16 -33.21 -24.37
CA LYS A 95 13.48 -31.88 -23.83
C LYS A 95 12.99 -30.75 -24.74
N THR A 96 13.13 -30.90 -26.05
CA THR A 96 12.65 -29.90 -27.02
C THR A 96 11.13 -29.75 -26.97
N MET A 97 10.38 -30.84 -26.81
CA MET A 97 8.92 -30.77 -26.70
C MET A 97 8.48 -30.11 -25.40
N VAL A 98 9.16 -30.39 -24.28
CA VAL A 98 8.92 -29.70 -23.00
C VAL A 98 9.18 -28.20 -23.13
N ALA A 99 10.27 -27.80 -23.81
CA ALA A 99 10.57 -26.39 -24.05
C ALA A 99 9.44 -25.69 -24.81
N LEU A 100 8.91 -26.31 -25.87
CA LEU A 100 7.80 -25.76 -26.65
C LEU A 100 6.51 -25.65 -25.82
N ILE A 101 6.21 -26.67 -25.02
CA ILE A 101 5.04 -26.67 -24.12
C ILE A 101 5.18 -25.54 -23.09
N VAL A 102 6.33 -25.41 -22.44
CA VAL A 102 6.58 -24.36 -21.45
C VAL A 102 6.42 -22.98 -22.09
N VAL A 103 7.11 -22.70 -23.20
CA VAL A 103 7.02 -21.40 -23.87
C VAL A 103 5.59 -21.12 -24.34
N GLY A 104 4.92 -22.12 -24.92
CA GLY A 104 3.53 -22.00 -25.38
C GLY A 104 2.56 -21.69 -24.25
N CYS A 105 2.63 -22.44 -23.14
CA CYS A 105 1.79 -22.21 -21.97
C CYS A 105 2.08 -20.85 -21.31
N LEU A 106 3.35 -20.46 -21.17
CA LEU A 106 3.71 -19.13 -20.63
C LEU A 106 3.26 -17.98 -21.54
N SER A 107 3.10 -18.24 -22.83
CA SER A 107 2.58 -17.26 -23.80
C SER A 107 1.05 -17.18 -23.77
N LEU A 108 0.35 -18.31 -23.62
CA LEU A 108 -1.12 -18.38 -23.74
C LEU A 108 -1.84 -18.17 -22.41
N PHE A 109 -1.31 -18.69 -21.31
CA PHE A 109 -2.01 -18.76 -20.03
C PHE A 109 -2.28 -17.38 -19.40
N PRO A 110 -1.35 -16.40 -19.49
CA PRO A 110 -1.65 -15.03 -19.09
C PRO A 110 -2.80 -14.40 -19.87
N CYS A 111 -3.13 -14.90 -21.07
CA CYS A 111 -4.29 -14.44 -21.84
C CYS A 111 -5.61 -15.08 -21.39
N LEU A 112 -5.54 -16.20 -20.67
CA LEU A 112 -6.69 -17.02 -20.28
C LEU A 112 -6.96 -16.97 -18.77
N PHE A 113 -6.25 -16.12 -18.01
CA PHE A 113 -6.32 -16.08 -16.55
C PHE A 113 -5.96 -17.42 -15.87
N VAL A 114 -5.15 -18.24 -16.55
CA VAL A 114 -4.67 -19.51 -16.02
C VAL A 114 -3.31 -19.29 -15.32
N PRO A 115 -3.08 -19.86 -14.12
CA PRO A 115 -1.80 -19.74 -13.44
C PRO A 115 -0.63 -20.33 -14.24
N SER A 116 0.44 -19.54 -14.42
CA SER A 116 1.65 -19.94 -15.15
C SER A 116 2.72 -20.61 -14.27
N ALA A 117 2.63 -20.49 -12.95
CA ALA A 117 3.64 -20.95 -11.99
C ALA A 117 4.05 -22.43 -12.18
N PRO A 118 3.14 -23.39 -12.43
CA PRO A 118 3.54 -24.79 -12.64
C PRO A 118 4.51 -24.97 -13.81
N PHE A 119 4.34 -24.22 -14.90
CA PHE A 119 5.21 -24.31 -16.08
C PHE A 119 6.56 -23.64 -15.85
N MET A 120 6.62 -22.64 -14.98
CA MET A 120 7.89 -22.05 -14.53
C MET A 120 8.68 -23.05 -13.68
N TRP A 121 8.00 -23.86 -12.86
CA TRP A 121 8.64 -24.96 -12.12
C TRP A 121 9.17 -26.03 -13.07
N VAL A 122 8.40 -26.43 -14.08
CA VAL A 122 8.85 -27.38 -15.13
C VAL A 122 10.08 -26.85 -15.88
N ALA A 123 10.11 -25.56 -16.22
CA ALA A 123 11.31 -24.95 -16.79
C ALA A 123 12.53 -25.11 -15.86
N GLY A 124 12.35 -24.90 -14.55
CA GLY A 124 13.41 -25.12 -13.57
C GLY A 124 13.84 -26.57 -13.44
N MET A 125 12.89 -27.51 -13.37
CA MET A 125 13.14 -28.96 -13.28
C MET A 125 13.96 -29.47 -14.46
N THR A 126 13.61 -29.06 -15.68
CA THR A 126 14.15 -29.67 -16.91
C THR A 126 15.36 -28.92 -17.47
N PHE A 127 15.49 -27.61 -17.22
CA PHE A 127 16.50 -26.75 -17.87
C PHE A 127 17.36 -25.92 -16.91
N GLY A 128 17.06 -25.94 -15.61
CA GLY A 128 17.81 -25.23 -14.60
C GLY A 128 17.78 -23.70 -14.73
N TYR A 129 18.71 -23.01 -14.06
CA TYR A 129 18.72 -21.54 -13.98
C TYR A 129 18.94 -20.83 -15.31
N GLY A 130 19.94 -21.23 -16.11
CA GLY A 130 20.31 -20.50 -17.32
C GLY A 130 19.23 -20.59 -18.41
N TYR A 131 19.04 -21.78 -18.97
CA TYR A 131 18.08 -21.99 -20.04
C TYR A 131 16.62 -21.84 -19.58
N GLY A 132 16.30 -22.26 -18.35
CA GLY A 132 14.97 -22.05 -17.77
C GLY A 132 14.61 -20.57 -17.69
N PHE A 133 15.53 -19.71 -17.22
CA PHE A 133 15.31 -18.27 -17.16
C PHE A 133 15.07 -17.65 -18.54
N LEU A 134 15.89 -18.00 -19.54
CA LEU A 134 15.74 -17.48 -20.90
C LEU A 134 14.42 -17.89 -21.55
N MET A 135 13.99 -19.15 -21.36
CA MET A 135 12.71 -19.61 -21.88
C MET A 135 11.52 -18.96 -21.19
N ILE A 136 11.59 -18.81 -19.86
CA ILE A 136 10.53 -18.13 -19.11
C ILE A 136 10.43 -16.68 -19.57
N LEU A 137 11.54 -15.96 -19.68
CA LEU A 137 11.54 -14.59 -20.24
C LEU A 137 10.94 -14.54 -21.64
N GLY A 138 11.31 -15.46 -22.53
CA GLY A 138 10.78 -15.51 -23.89
C GLY A 138 9.27 -15.75 -23.94
N GLY A 139 8.76 -16.72 -23.19
CA GLY A 139 7.33 -17.02 -23.11
C GLY A 139 6.53 -15.88 -22.46
N VAL A 140 7.08 -15.31 -21.39
CA VAL A 140 6.51 -14.14 -20.72
C VAL A 140 6.42 -12.94 -21.66
N CYS A 141 7.47 -12.64 -22.43
CA CYS A 141 7.48 -11.54 -23.40
C CYS A 141 6.24 -11.62 -24.29
N ILE A 142 5.95 -12.79 -24.84
CA ILE A 142 4.77 -13.00 -25.69
C ILE A 142 3.49 -12.90 -24.86
N GLY A 143 3.45 -13.58 -23.71
CA GLY A 143 2.26 -13.69 -22.86
C GLY A 143 1.80 -12.39 -22.22
N VAL A 144 2.68 -11.41 -22.02
CA VAL A 144 2.28 -10.07 -21.53
C VAL A 144 1.98 -9.09 -22.66
N SER A 145 2.47 -9.38 -23.86
CA SER A 145 2.28 -8.52 -25.04
C SER A 145 0.95 -8.75 -25.72
N ILE A 146 0.48 -10.00 -25.82
CA ILE A 146 -0.83 -10.31 -26.41
C ILE A 146 -1.97 -9.61 -25.63
N PRO A 147 -2.08 -9.73 -24.30
CA PRO A 147 -3.11 -9.01 -23.53
C PRO A 147 -3.00 -7.49 -23.63
N TYR A 148 -1.78 -6.96 -23.71
CA TYR A 148 -1.55 -5.53 -23.87
C TYR A 148 -2.13 -5.03 -25.21
N LEU A 149 -1.87 -5.75 -26.30
CA LEU A 149 -2.41 -5.41 -27.61
C LEU A 149 -3.93 -5.53 -27.65
N ILE A 150 -4.48 -6.58 -27.03
CA ILE A 150 -5.94 -6.74 -26.88
C ILE A 150 -6.52 -5.59 -26.05
N GLY A 151 -5.88 -5.22 -24.93
CA GLY A 151 -6.28 -4.12 -24.07
C GLY A 151 -6.31 -2.78 -24.81
N SER A 152 -5.33 -2.54 -25.69
CA SER A 152 -5.27 -1.36 -26.55
C SER A 152 -6.48 -1.26 -27.49
N LEU A 153 -6.92 -2.38 -28.07
CA LEU A 153 -8.10 -2.42 -28.94
C LEU A 153 -9.42 -2.11 -28.20
N PHE A 154 -9.51 -2.47 -26.92
CA PHE A 154 -10.70 -2.25 -26.10
C PHE A 154 -10.60 -1.05 -25.15
N TYR A 155 -9.71 -0.08 -25.45
CA TYR A 155 -9.42 1.09 -24.63
C TYR A 155 -10.67 1.75 -24.01
N ASN A 156 -11.66 2.09 -24.84
CA ASN A 156 -12.87 2.80 -24.40
C ASN A 156 -13.69 2.00 -23.37
N ARG A 157 -13.78 0.68 -23.53
CA ARG A 157 -14.56 -0.19 -22.64
C ARG A 157 -13.83 -0.42 -21.31
N ILE A 158 -12.51 -0.60 -21.36
CA ILE A 158 -11.69 -0.78 -20.16
C ILE A 158 -11.63 0.52 -19.35
N HIS A 159 -11.48 1.67 -20.02
CA HIS A 159 -11.48 2.97 -19.36
C HIS A 159 -12.81 3.25 -18.64
N GLY A 160 -13.94 2.89 -19.28
CA GLY A 160 -15.27 2.98 -18.66
C GLY A 160 -15.49 2.01 -17.49
N TRP A 161 -14.89 0.81 -17.52
CA TRP A 161 -14.91 -0.14 -16.40
C TRP A 161 -14.04 0.36 -15.24
N LEU A 162 -12.85 0.90 -15.54
CA LEU A 162 -11.89 1.38 -14.56
C LEU A 162 -12.49 2.52 -13.72
N LYS A 163 -13.23 3.45 -14.34
CA LYS A 163 -13.97 4.53 -13.63
C LYS A 163 -14.93 4.04 -12.53
N ARG A 164 -15.38 2.77 -12.57
CA ARG A 164 -16.26 2.20 -11.53
C ARG A 164 -15.51 1.71 -10.29
N HIS A 165 -14.18 1.59 -10.35
CA HIS A 165 -13.32 1.09 -9.27
C HIS A 165 -12.23 2.09 -8.85
N PRO A 166 -12.59 3.23 -8.23
CA PRO A 166 -11.72 4.40 -8.05
C PRO A 166 -10.37 4.11 -7.34
N LYS A 167 -10.36 3.24 -6.33
CA LYS A 167 -9.14 2.93 -5.53
C LYS A 167 -8.00 2.30 -6.33
N ASN A 168 -8.33 1.51 -7.37
CA ASN A 168 -7.32 0.86 -8.20
C ASN A 168 -6.93 1.73 -9.40
N VAL A 169 -7.77 2.68 -9.80
CA VAL A 169 -7.50 3.57 -10.95
C VAL A 169 -6.32 4.47 -10.68
N SER A 170 -6.19 4.99 -9.46
CA SER A 170 -5.21 6.03 -9.15
C SER A 170 -3.78 5.51 -9.36
N ILE A 171 -3.45 4.36 -8.78
CA ILE A 171 -2.15 3.67 -8.95
C ILE A 171 -1.85 3.35 -10.42
N ILE A 172 -2.85 2.85 -11.17
CA ILE A 172 -2.65 2.44 -12.57
C ILE A 172 -2.56 3.67 -13.49
N ARG A 173 -3.29 4.75 -13.19
CA ARG A 173 -3.22 6.01 -13.94
C ARG A 173 -1.88 6.73 -13.70
N LEU A 174 -1.42 6.77 -12.45
CA LEU A 174 -0.08 7.27 -12.11
C LEU A 174 1.03 6.53 -12.85
N ALA A 175 0.84 5.23 -13.15
CA ALA A 175 1.80 4.47 -13.93
C ALA A 175 1.87 4.90 -15.40
N GLY A 176 0.79 5.49 -15.92
CA GLY A 176 0.71 6.10 -17.26
C GLY A 176 1.31 7.50 -17.35
N GLU A 177 1.33 8.23 -16.24
CA GLU A 177 1.76 9.63 -16.22
C GLU A 177 3.31 9.77 -16.24
N GLY A 178 3.82 10.62 -17.13
CA GLY A 178 5.23 11.04 -17.15
C GLY A 178 6.16 10.35 -18.17
N ASP A 179 7.46 10.58 -18.00
CA ASP A 179 8.51 10.12 -18.94
C ASP A 179 8.72 8.60 -18.93
N TRP A 180 9.47 8.10 -19.92
CA TRP A 180 9.65 6.66 -20.18
C TRP A 180 10.21 5.92 -18.95
N ILE A 181 11.14 6.57 -18.25
CA ILE A 181 11.78 6.02 -17.04
C ILE A 181 10.78 5.93 -15.88
N ASN A 182 9.86 6.89 -15.77
CA ASN A 182 8.84 6.90 -14.70
C ASN A 182 7.82 5.79 -14.94
N GLN A 183 7.34 5.64 -16.18
CA GLN A 183 6.46 4.54 -16.58
C GLN A 183 7.12 3.18 -16.33
N PHE A 184 8.40 3.02 -16.70
CA PHE A 184 9.17 1.80 -16.46
C PHE A 184 9.27 1.46 -14.96
N ARG A 185 9.60 2.44 -14.12
CA ARG A 185 9.67 2.26 -12.65
C ARG A 185 8.30 1.92 -12.06
N ALA A 186 7.24 2.58 -12.51
CA ALA A 186 5.89 2.31 -12.03
C ALA A 186 5.45 0.88 -12.36
N VAL A 187 5.74 0.40 -13.57
CA VAL A 187 5.46 -0.99 -13.97
C VAL A 187 6.19 -1.99 -13.07
N ILE A 188 7.48 -1.77 -12.77
CA ILE A 188 8.23 -2.64 -11.85
C ILE A 188 7.56 -2.68 -10.48
N LEU A 189 7.20 -1.53 -9.94
CA LEU A 189 6.53 -1.43 -8.63
C LEU A 189 5.19 -2.17 -8.63
N ILE A 190 4.41 -2.08 -9.71
CA ILE A 190 3.13 -2.80 -9.83
C ILE A 190 3.33 -4.31 -9.92
N ARG A 191 4.40 -4.79 -10.58
CA ARG A 191 4.71 -6.23 -10.61
C ARG A 191 5.16 -6.79 -9.27
N ILE A 192 5.79 -5.96 -8.43
CA ILE A 192 6.18 -6.36 -7.07
C ILE A 192 5.00 -6.22 -6.08
N SER A 193 4.03 -5.37 -6.39
CA SER A 193 2.79 -5.20 -5.63
C SER A 193 1.94 -6.47 -5.70
N PRO A 194 1.12 -6.77 -4.67
CA PRO A 194 0.13 -7.87 -4.70
C PRO A 194 -1.02 -7.62 -5.69
N PHE A 195 -0.85 -6.71 -6.66
CA PHE A 195 -1.86 -6.41 -7.67
C PHE A 195 -1.98 -7.58 -8.65
N PRO A 196 -3.19 -8.05 -8.98
CA PRO A 196 -3.38 -9.18 -9.91
C PRO A 196 -2.70 -8.95 -11.26
N HIS A 197 -1.61 -9.67 -11.51
CA HIS A 197 -0.75 -9.47 -12.69
C HIS A 197 -1.51 -9.64 -14.01
N VAL A 198 -2.46 -10.57 -14.05
CA VAL A 198 -3.25 -10.84 -15.26
C VAL A 198 -4.14 -9.65 -15.63
N VAL A 199 -4.77 -9.01 -14.65
CA VAL A 199 -5.61 -7.82 -14.88
C VAL A 199 -4.74 -6.67 -15.38
N TYR A 200 -3.56 -6.48 -14.79
CA TYR A 200 -2.65 -5.41 -15.20
C TYR A 200 -2.21 -5.55 -16.67
N ASN A 201 -2.03 -6.77 -17.16
CA ASN A 201 -1.61 -7.00 -18.56
C ASN A 201 -2.60 -6.38 -19.58
N TYR A 202 -3.90 -6.35 -19.27
CA TYR A 202 -4.92 -5.74 -20.13
C TYR A 202 -5.10 -4.25 -19.87
N VAL A 203 -5.05 -3.83 -18.60
CA VAL A 203 -5.37 -2.44 -18.22
C VAL A 203 -4.20 -1.50 -18.50
N ALA A 204 -2.95 -1.98 -18.53
CA ALA A 204 -1.77 -1.16 -18.81
C ALA A 204 -1.88 -0.39 -20.14
N ALA A 205 -2.47 -1.00 -21.17
CA ALA A 205 -2.71 -0.33 -22.46
C ALA A 205 -3.82 0.73 -22.38
N ALA A 206 -4.78 0.56 -21.47
CA ALA A 206 -5.88 1.50 -21.25
C ALA A 206 -5.50 2.70 -20.36
N THR A 207 -4.30 2.71 -19.81
CA THR A 207 -3.78 3.76 -18.93
C THR A 207 -2.59 4.50 -19.54
N ASP A 208 -2.52 4.58 -20.86
CA ASP A 208 -1.51 5.36 -21.62
C ASP A 208 -0.04 5.01 -21.30
N VAL A 209 0.20 3.83 -20.71
CA VAL A 209 1.57 3.31 -20.51
C VAL A 209 2.09 2.88 -21.87
N ARG A 210 3.26 3.39 -22.28
CA ARG A 210 3.88 2.96 -23.54
C ARG A 210 4.28 1.49 -23.46
N TYR A 211 4.18 0.79 -24.59
CA TYR A 211 4.51 -0.63 -24.68
C TYR A 211 5.96 -0.96 -24.28
N SER A 212 6.93 -0.14 -24.70
CA SER A 212 8.35 -0.35 -24.39
C SER A 212 8.66 -0.33 -22.88
N PRO A 213 8.30 0.71 -22.10
CA PRO A 213 8.52 0.71 -20.66
C PRO A 213 7.66 -0.33 -19.93
N TYR A 214 6.46 -0.64 -20.44
CA TYR A 214 5.63 -1.74 -19.93
C TYR A 214 6.32 -3.10 -20.05
N LEU A 215 6.83 -3.44 -21.23
CA LEU A 215 7.47 -4.73 -21.48
C LEU A 215 8.74 -4.86 -20.64
N LEU A 216 9.66 -3.90 -20.73
CA LEU A 216 10.92 -3.96 -19.98
C LEU A 216 10.70 -3.92 -18.46
N GLY A 217 9.78 -3.06 -17.99
CA GLY A 217 9.46 -2.99 -16.58
C GLY A 217 8.84 -4.29 -16.07
N THR A 218 8.05 -4.96 -16.90
CA THR A 218 7.47 -6.27 -16.59
C THR A 218 8.54 -7.35 -16.49
N LEU A 219 9.45 -7.42 -17.47
CA LEU A 219 10.54 -8.40 -17.47
C LEU A 219 11.44 -8.25 -16.24
N VAL A 220 11.84 -7.01 -15.92
CA VAL A 220 12.67 -6.71 -14.74
C VAL A 220 11.90 -6.98 -13.45
N GLY A 221 10.63 -6.55 -13.38
CA GLY A 221 9.80 -6.71 -12.20
C GLY A 221 9.50 -8.17 -11.82
N MET A 222 9.48 -9.08 -12.81
CA MET A 222 9.22 -10.51 -12.58
C MET A 222 10.48 -11.35 -12.37
N VAL A 223 11.69 -10.80 -12.55
CA VAL A 223 12.95 -11.51 -12.27
C VAL A 223 12.94 -12.23 -10.91
N PRO A 224 12.51 -11.60 -9.79
CA PRO A 224 12.45 -12.26 -8.50
C PRO A 224 11.56 -13.51 -8.48
N GLU A 225 10.37 -13.39 -9.06
CA GLU A 225 9.38 -14.48 -9.16
C GLU A 225 9.89 -15.64 -10.01
N ILE A 226 10.58 -15.31 -11.12
CA ILE A 226 11.18 -16.31 -12.01
C ILE A 226 12.23 -17.13 -11.28
N PHE A 227 13.14 -16.50 -10.53
CA PHE A 227 14.16 -17.23 -9.80
C PHE A 227 13.58 -18.11 -8.69
N ILE A 228 12.59 -17.62 -7.93
CA ILE A 228 11.91 -18.42 -6.91
C ILE A 228 11.25 -19.65 -7.54
N SER A 229 10.61 -19.47 -8.70
CA SER A 229 9.93 -20.55 -9.40
C SER A 229 10.91 -21.59 -9.95
N ILE A 230 12.01 -21.15 -10.55
CA ILE A 230 13.05 -22.07 -11.04
C ILE A 230 13.68 -22.85 -9.88
N TYR A 231 14.01 -22.18 -8.78
CA TYR A 231 14.55 -22.83 -7.58
C TYR A 231 13.58 -23.90 -7.06
N THR A 232 12.29 -23.54 -6.97
CA THR A 232 11.24 -24.47 -6.54
C THR A 232 11.21 -25.71 -7.42
N GLY A 233 11.27 -25.53 -8.75
CA GLY A 233 11.37 -26.64 -9.70
C GLY A 233 12.60 -27.53 -9.44
N ILE A 234 13.79 -26.93 -9.36
CA ILE A 234 15.04 -27.68 -9.11
C ILE A 234 14.98 -28.44 -7.78
N LEU A 235 14.40 -27.86 -6.74
CA LEU A 235 14.22 -28.52 -5.44
C LEU A 235 13.28 -29.72 -5.56
N ILE A 236 12.15 -29.56 -6.25
CA ILE A 236 11.20 -30.66 -6.51
C ILE A 236 11.91 -31.82 -7.22
N MET A 237 12.66 -31.52 -8.28
CA MET A 237 13.43 -32.51 -9.03
C MET A 237 14.50 -33.20 -8.17
N THR A 238 15.21 -32.44 -7.33
CA THR A 238 16.26 -32.98 -6.44
C THR A 238 15.67 -33.92 -5.40
N LEU A 239 14.51 -33.58 -4.83
CA LEU A 239 13.81 -34.43 -3.87
C LEU A 239 13.28 -35.71 -4.54
N ALA A 240 12.78 -35.61 -5.78
CA ALA A 240 12.35 -36.76 -6.56
C ALA A 240 13.50 -37.73 -6.86
N ASP A 241 14.66 -37.22 -7.29
CA ASP A 241 15.85 -38.04 -7.57
C ASP A 241 16.40 -38.71 -6.28
N ALA A 242 16.41 -37.97 -5.15
CA ALA A 242 16.86 -38.50 -3.86
C ALA A 242 15.97 -39.63 -3.32
N SER A 243 14.66 -39.61 -3.58
CA SER A 243 13.72 -40.68 -3.21
C SER A 243 13.99 -42.00 -3.96
N HIS A 244 14.70 -41.94 -5.10
CA HIS A 244 15.03 -43.11 -5.93
C HIS A 244 16.47 -43.61 -5.78
N GLY A 245 17.24 -43.08 -4.83
CA GLY A 245 18.59 -43.58 -4.53
C GLY A 245 19.66 -43.18 -5.56
N GLU A 246 19.36 -42.22 -6.44
CA GLU A 246 20.31 -41.63 -7.40
C GLU A 246 20.65 -40.21 -6.90
N PRO A 247 21.72 -40.01 -6.11
CA PRO A 247 22.13 -38.68 -5.68
C PRO A 247 22.70 -37.93 -6.88
N SER A 248 21.86 -37.12 -7.54
CA SER A 248 22.22 -36.39 -8.77
C SER A 248 23.03 -35.11 -8.53
N LEU A 249 23.13 -34.62 -7.29
CA LEU A 249 23.83 -33.37 -6.95
C LEU A 249 24.91 -33.56 -5.89
N SER A 250 26.10 -33.03 -6.19
CA SER A 250 27.21 -32.96 -5.24
C SER A 250 26.83 -32.06 -4.04
N PRO A 251 27.24 -32.39 -2.80
CA PRO A 251 27.01 -31.53 -1.63
C PRO A 251 27.41 -30.06 -1.84
N GLY A 252 28.44 -29.80 -2.66
CA GLY A 252 28.85 -28.45 -3.03
C GLY A 252 27.86 -27.72 -3.95
N GLN A 253 27.17 -28.42 -4.85
CA GLN A 253 26.12 -27.85 -5.70
C GLN A 253 24.87 -27.53 -4.89
N ILE A 254 24.52 -28.37 -3.91
CA ILE A 254 23.42 -28.10 -2.98
C ILE A 254 23.75 -26.86 -2.14
N ALA A 255 24.95 -26.77 -1.58
CA ALA A 255 25.39 -25.61 -0.81
C ALA A 255 25.37 -24.30 -1.64
N MET A 256 25.86 -24.35 -2.88
CA MET A 256 25.85 -23.19 -3.79
C MET A 256 24.43 -22.77 -4.19
N ASN A 257 23.53 -23.74 -4.42
CA ASN A 257 22.12 -23.48 -4.73
C ASN A 257 21.38 -22.84 -3.54
N VAL A 258 21.58 -23.36 -2.32
CA VAL A 258 20.98 -22.81 -1.10
C VAL A 258 21.52 -21.40 -0.82
N ALA A 259 22.81 -21.17 -1.00
CA ALA A 259 23.42 -19.85 -0.85
C ALA A 259 22.90 -18.84 -1.90
N GLY A 260 22.84 -19.25 -3.17
CA GLY A 260 22.27 -18.44 -4.25
C GLY A 260 20.81 -18.06 -3.98
N PHE A 261 20.00 -19.03 -3.53
CA PHE A 261 18.61 -18.79 -3.13
C PHE A 261 18.50 -17.79 -1.98
N GLY A 262 19.33 -17.95 -0.94
CA GLY A 262 19.37 -17.01 0.19
C GLY A 262 19.61 -15.58 -0.29
N ILE A 263 20.58 -15.38 -1.18
CA ILE A 263 20.88 -14.06 -1.76
C ILE A 263 19.68 -13.54 -2.57
N THR A 264 19.06 -14.37 -3.42
CA THR A 264 17.89 -13.95 -4.21
C THR A 264 16.70 -13.60 -3.34
N VAL A 265 16.39 -14.38 -2.30
CA VAL A 265 15.29 -14.10 -1.38
C VAL A 265 15.54 -12.80 -0.64
N ILE A 266 16.75 -12.59 -0.11
CA ILE A 266 17.11 -11.34 0.57
C ILE A 266 16.96 -10.15 -0.38
N ALA A 267 17.48 -10.24 -1.60
CA ALA A 267 17.36 -9.20 -2.61
C ALA A 267 15.89 -8.91 -2.95
N THR A 268 15.08 -9.96 -3.12
CA THR A 268 13.64 -9.85 -3.41
C THR A 268 12.89 -9.18 -2.26
N VAL A 269 13.14 -9.58 -1.02
CA VAL A 269 12.52 -9.00 0.17
C VAL A 269 12.92 -7.53 0.31
N MET A 270 14.19 -7.19 0.12
CA MET A 270 14.67 -5.80 0.14
C MET A 270 13.98 -4.94 -0.91
N VAL A 271 13.92 -5.42 -2.16
CA VAL A 271 13.24 -4.73 -3.26
C VAL A 271 11.73 -4.60 -2.99
N THR A 272 11.10 -5.63 -2.44
CA THR A 272 9.67 -5.63 -2.08
C THR A 272 9.36 -4.66 -0.96
N ILE A 273 10.19 -4.60 0.08
CA ILE A 273 10.03 -3.63 1.18
C ILE A 273 10.22 -2.21 0.64
N TYR A 274 11.23 -1.99 -0.20
CA TYR A 274 11.47 -0.69 -0.82
C TYR A 274 10.29 -0.25 -1.71
N ALA A 275 9.78 -1.17 -2.53
CA ALA A 275 8.62 -0.95 -3.39
C ALA A 275 7.36 -0.64 -2.56
N LYS A 276 7.06 -1.44 -1.53
CA LYS A 276 5.92 -1.20 -0.62
C LYS A 276 6.02 0.16 0.08
N ARG A 277 7.21 0.53 0.56
CA ARG A 277 7.42 1.84 1.20
C ARG A 277 7.13 2.97 0.22
N ARG A 278 7.62 2.88 -1.01
CA ARG A 278 7.38 3.89 -2.05
C ARG A 278 5.91 3.97 -2.45
N LEU A 279 5.24 2.84 -2.66
CA LEU A 279 3.81 2.81 -2.97
C LEU A 279 2.97 3.42 -1.85
N LYS A 280 3.29 3.12 -0.58
CA LYS A 280 2.60 3.69 0.57
C LYS A 280 2.75 5.22 0.62
N THR A 281 3.94 5.75 0.35
CA THR A 281 4.15 7.21 0.27
C THR A 281 3.30 7.85 -0.83
N LEU A 282 3.20 7.22 -2.00
CA LEU A 282 2.38 7.73 -3.11
C LEU A 282 0.88 7.67 -2.77
N GLN A 283 0.42 6.59 -2.14
CA GLN A 283 -0.97 6.48 -1.68
C GLN A 283 -1.31 7.52 -0.61
N THR A 284 -0.42 7.77 0.35
CA THR A 284 -0.61 8.82 1.36
C THR A 284 -0.67 10.21 0.72
N GLN A 285 0.16 10.48 -0.29
CA GLN A 285 0.11 11.74 -1.03
C GLN A 285 -1.22 11.91 -1.80
N GLU A 286 -1.75 10.85 -2.42
CA GLU A 286 -3.06 10.90 -3.10
C GLU A 286 -4.23 11.05 -2.11
N GLU A 287 -4.19 10.36 -0.97
CA GLU A 287 -5.20 10.52 0.09
C GLU A 287 -5.19 11.95 0.66
N GLU A 288 -4.00 12.54 0.83
CA GLU A 288 -3.84 13.96 1.18
C GLU A 288 -4.38 14.90 0.07
N GLU A 289 -4.10 14.59 -1.20
CA GLU A 289 -4.65 15.33 -2.37
C GLU A 289 -6.18 15.26 -2.41
N SER A 290 -6.76 14.09 -2.15
CA SER A 290 -8.21 13.87 -2.21
C SER A 290 -8.95 14.48 -1.02
N CYS A 291 -8.32 14.61 0.15
CA CYS A 291 -8.93 15.25 1.32
C CYS A 291 -8.84 16.79 1.23
N LEU A 292 -7.83 17.33 0.55
CA LEU A 292 -7.73 18.75 0.26
C LEU A 292 -8.56 19.12 -0.97
N ASN A 293 -9.86 19.35 -0.76
CA ASN A 293 -10.79 19.70 -1.83
C ASN A 293 -10.45 21.08 -2.43
N ASP A 294 -10.39 21.19 -3.77
CA ASP A 294 -10.20 22.45 -4.51
C ASP A 294 -11.16 23.55 -4.02
N ASN A 295 -12.42 23.19 -3.75
CA ASN A 295 -13.44 24.12 -3.25
C ASN A 295 -13.06 24.72 -1.89
N ALA A 296 -12.45 23.94 -0.99
CA ALA A 296 -12.05 24.44 0.31
C ALA A 296 -10.92 25.48 0.20
N VAL A 297 -9.96 25.26 -0.70
CA VAL A 297 -8.86 26.21 -0.96
C VAL A 297 -9.39 27.48 -1.64
N ILE A 298 -10.29 27.35 -2.62
CA ILE A 298 -10.90 28.49 -3.32
C ILE A 298 -11.72 29.35 -2.37
N VAL A 299 -12.60 28.75 -1.56
CA VAL A 299 -13.40 29.48 -0.55
C VAL A 299 -12.50 30.18 0.46
N ALA A 300 -11.41 29.54 0.89
CA ALA A 300 -10.46 30.17 1.81
C ALA A 300 -9.81 31.40 1.17
N LEU A 301 -9.42 31.30 -0.11
CA LEU A 301 -8.82 32.41 -0.86
C LEU A 301 -9.80 33.56 -1.07
N GLU A 302 -11.03 33.29 -1.49
CA GLU A 302 -12.06 34.31 -1.72
C GLU A 302 -12.47 34.99 -0.41
N GLY A 303 -12.70 34.21 0.64
CA GLY A 303 -12.98 34.72 1.98
C GLY A 303 -11.85 35.63 2.49
N LEU A 304 -10.58 35.24 2.30
CA LEU A 304 -9.44 36.08 2.68
C LEU A 304 -9.30 37.35 1.82
N LYS A 305 -9.63 37.28 0.53
CA LYS A 305 -9.63 38.47 -0.34
C LYS A 305 -10.65 39.49 0.13
N VAL A 306 -11.85 39.05 0.52
CA VAL A 306 -12.90 39.92 1.08
C VAL A 306 -12.46 40.51 2.42
N THR A 307 -11.97 39.69 3.35
CA THR A 307 -11.54 40.19 4.66
C THR A 307 -10.32 41.09 4.58
N SER A 308 -9.38 40.86 3.65
CA SER A 308 -8.22 41.75 3.48
C SER A 308 -8.57 43.17 3.01
N ARG A 309 -9.75 43.37 2.41
CA ARG A 309 -10.25 44.71 2.04
C ARG A 309 -10.83 45.46 3.25
N ILE A 310 -11.21 44.73 4.29
CA ILE A 310 -11.70 45.25 5.55
C ILE A 310 -10.49 45.34 6.48
N ARG A 311 -10.16 46.52 7.01
CA ARG A 311 -8.92 46.75 7.76
C ARG A 311 -8.98 46.14 9.17
N ILE A 312 -9.11 44.82 9.26
CA ILE A 312 -9.24 44.04 10.49
C ILE A 312 -7.82 43.70 10.99
N PRO A 313 -7.48 43.98 12.26
CA PRO A 313 -6.13 43.77 12.79
C PRO A 313 -5.81 42.29 13.07
N ARG A 314 -6.81 41.46 13.42
CA ARG A 314 -6.61 40.04 13.75
C ARG A 314 -7.65 39.15 13.09
N ILE A 315 -7.21 38.01 12.54
CA ILE A 315 -8.10 37.06 11.87
C ILE A 315 -7.90 35.65 12.40
N ALA A 316 -9.00 34.99 12.79
CA ALA A 316 -9.00 33.57 13.11
C ALA A 316 -9.72 32.81 11.99
N LEU A 317 -9.00 31.88 11.36
CA LEU A 317 -9.51 31.00 10.31
C LEU A 317 -9.75 29.61 10.89
N GLU A 318 -11.03 29.28 11.01
CA GLU A 318 -11.52 28.00 11.50
C GLU A 318 -11.99 27.14 10.31
N SER A 319 -11.45 25.93 10.18
CA SER A 319 -11.89 24.98 9.16
C SER A 319 -12.03 23.57 9.72
N ASP A 320 -13.02 22.84 9.23
CA ASP A 320 -13.18 21.40 9.48
C ASP A 320 -12.28 20.54 8.59
N ASN A 321 -11.61 21.15 7.61
CA ASN A 321 -10.59 20.50 6.78
C ASN A 321 -9.20 20.59 7.44
N VAL A 322 -8.84 19.54 8.16
CA VAL A 322 -7.55 19.43 8.86
C VAL A 322 -6.35 19.53 7.90
N GLN A 323 -6.47 18.99 6.67
CA GLN A 323 -5.42 19.11 5.64
C GLN A 323 -5.19 20.57 5.21
N LEU A 324 -6.24 21.37 5.05
CA LEU A 324 -6.14 22.78 4.70
C LEU A 324 -5.36 23.56 5.78
N ILE A 325 -5.75 23.38 7.04
CA ILE A 325 -5.08 24.00 8.19
C ILE A 325 -3.61 23.56 8.31
N SER A 326 -3.33 22.27 8.06
CA SER A 326 -1.96 21.73 8.06
C SER A 326 -1.10 22.35 6.96
N CYS A 327 -1.63 22.51 5.74
CA CYS A 327 -0.95 23.14 4.62
C CYS A 327 -0.68 24.64 4.88
N LEU A 328 -1.66 25.37 5.40
CA LEU A 328 -1.54 26.79 5.73
C LEU A 328 -0.56 27.03 6.90
N SER A 329 -0.55 26.15 7.90
CA SER A 329 0.39 26.17 9.03
C SER A 329 1.82 25.76 8.66
N GLY A 330 2.07 25.34 7.40
CA GLY A 330 3.39 24.91 6.93
C GLY A 330 3.82 23.50 7.38
N LYS A 331 2.90 22.72 7.97
CA LYS A 331 3.14 21.33 8.40
C LYS A 331 2.82 20.31 7.30
N GLY A 332 1.99 20.69 6.32
CA GLY A 332 1.63 19.88 5.15
C GLY A 332 2.12 20.48 3.83
N CYS A 333 2.40 19.62 2.85
CA CYS A 333 2.73 20.03 1.48
C CYS A 333 1.47 20.01 0.61
N PRO A 334 1.08 21.13 -0.02
CA PRO A 334 -0.07 21.14 -0.89
C PRO A 334 0.23 20.43 -2.23
N PRO A 335 -0.82 19.92 -2.91
CA PRO A 335 -0.73 19.37 -4.26
C PRO A 335 -0.13 20.37 -5.24
N ARG A 336 0.58 19.89 -6.28
CA ARG A 336 1.21 20.76 -7.30
C ARG A 336 0.22 21.74 -7.94
N ARG A 337 -1.02 21.33 -8.16
CA ARG A 337 -2.08 22.16 -8.76
C ARG A 337 -2.53 23.31 -7.86
N LEU A 338 -2.51 23.09 -6.55
CA LEU A 338 -2.97 24.06 -5.54
C LEU A 338 -1.83 24.89 -4.94
N TYR A 339 -0.57 24.65 -5.37
CA TYR A 339 0.61 25.30 -4.81
C TYR A 339 0.55 26.83 -4.92
N SER A 340 0.11 27.35 -6.08
CA SER A 340 -0.06 28.80 -6.30
C SER A 340 -1.15 29.39 -5.40
N LEU A 341 -2.31 28.73 -5.31
CA LEU A 341 -3.43 29.20 -4.50
C LEU A 341 -3.09 29.21 -3.00
N VAL A 342 -2.42 28.18 -2.51
CA VAL A 342 -1.98 28.12 -1.10
C VAL A 342 -0.91 29.16 -0.81
N ALA A 343 -0.01 29.44 -1.76
CA ALA A 343 0.97 30.52 -1.63
C ALA A 343 0.28 31.90 -1.58
N ASP A 344 -0.75 32.13 -2.42
CA ASP A 344 -1.54 33.36 -2.40
C ASP A 344 -2.25 33.55 -1.06
N ILE A 345 -2.88 32.50 -0.50
CA ILE A 345 -3.53 32.57 0.82
C ILE A 345 -2.50 32.93 1.91
N LYS A 346 -1.33 32.29 1.91
CA LYS A 346 -0.25 32.62 2.86
C LYS A 346 0.21 34.07 2.72
N SER A 347 0.32 34.57 1.49
CA SER A 347 0.69 35.97 1.23
C SER A 347 -0.36 36.96 1.75
N LEU A 348 -1.64 36.60 1.71
CA LEU A 348 -2.74 37.42 2.23
C LEU A 348 -2.81 37.35 3.76
N LEU A 349 -2.61 36.17 4.36
CA LEU A 349 -2.51 36.01 5.81
C LEU A 349 -1.36 36.84 6.41
N ALA A 350 -0.23 36.93 5.71
CA ALA A 350 0.92 37.73 6.13
C ALA A 350 0.67 39.25 6.17
N LYS A 351 -0.47 39.74 5.64
CA LYS A 351 -0.85 41.16 5.70
C LYS A 351 -1.58 41.53 7.00
N PHE A 352 -1.99 40.57 7.81
CA PHE A 352 -2.65 40.80 9.09
C PHE A 352 -1.59 40.85 10.21
N ASP A 353 -1.84 41.66 11.25
CA ASP A 353 -0.89 41.83 12.37
C ASP A 353 -0.75 40.54 13.21
N ASP A 354 -1.84 39.77 13.32
CA ASP A 354 -1.87 38.46 13.97
C ASP A 354 -2.94 37.57 13.33
N PHE A 355 -2.66 36.27 13.18
CA PHE A 355 -3.61 35.32 12.63
C PHE A 355 -3.56 33.97 13.36
N GLN A 356 -4.73 33.34 13.54
CA GLN A 356 -4.86 32.01 14.12
C GLN A 356 -5.48 31.03 13.13
N LEU A 357 -4.91 29.83 13.06
CA LEU A 357 -5.41 28.72 12.25
C LEU A 357 -5.87 27.61 13.19
N SER A 358 -7.15 27.25 13.15
CA SER A 358 -7.71 26.22 14.04
C SER A 358 -8.52 25.19 13.28
N ALA A 359 -8.28 23.92 13.58
CA ALA A 359 -9.07 22.80 13.08
C ALA A 359 -10.27 22.58 14.01
N VAL A 360 -11.49 22.60 13.46
CA VAL A 360 -12.74 22.55 14.24
C VAL A 360 -13.55 21.30 13.86
N LYS A 361 -14.22 20.68 14.83
CA LYS A 361 -15.13 19.56 14.55
C LYS A 361 -16.28 20.04 13.66
N ARG A 362 -16.69 19.21 12.70
CA ARG A 362 -17.71 19.54 11.69
C ARG A 362 -19.02 20.09 12.27
N GLU A 363 -19.44 19.59 13.43
CA GLU A 363 -20.66 20.03 14.14
C GLU A 363 -20.57 21.48 14.64
N ALA A 364 -19.37 21.95 15.02
CA ALA A 364 -19.11 23.31 15.49
C ALA A 364 -18.91 24.32 14.34
N ASN A 365 -18.77 23.84 13.09
CA ASN A 365 -18.73 24.66 11.87
C ASN A 365 -20.09 24.70 11.13
N SER A 366 -21.18 24.32 11.83
CA SER A 366 -22.53 24.23 11.25
C SER A 366 -23.08 25.58 10.76
N GLU A 367 -22.72 26.70 11.38
CA GLU A 367 -23.13 28.04 10.94
C GLU A 367 -22.54 28.43 9.57
N ALA A 368 -21.29 28.06 9.28
CA ALA A 368 -20.68 28.28 7.97
C ALA A 368 -21.32 27.40 6.89
N HIS A 369 -21.94 26.28 7.28
CA HIS A 369 -22.77 25.43 6.42
C HIS A 369 -24.21 25.97 6.23
N LEU A 370 -24.69 26.84 7.13
CA LEU A 370 -26.07 27.36 7.19
C LEU A 370 -26.22 28.78 6.61
N SER A 371 -25.13 29.52 6.41
CA SER A 371 -25.15 30.81 5.73
C SER A 371 -25.42 30.61 4.23
N ASP A 372 -26.71 30.61 3.91
CA ASP A 372 -27.28 30.53 2.57
C ASP A 372 -26.84 31.75 1.72
N VAL A 373 -26.45 31.43 0.48
CA VAL A 373 -26.25 32.32 -0.68
C VAL A 373 -24.97 33.15 -0.73
N ASP A 374 -24.02 32.65 -1.51
CA ASP A 374 -23.11 33.52 -2.26
C ASP A 374 -23.77 33.92 -3.60
N MET A 375 -23.43 35.10 -4.12
CA MET A 375 -24.09 35.84 -5.22
C MET A 375 -24.14 35.12 -6.59
N PHE A 376 -23.72 33.84 -6.67
CA PHE A 376 -23.68 33.00 -7.87
C PHE A 376 -24.28 31.58 -7.73
N GLY A 377 -25.04 31.30 -6.65
CA GLY A 377 -25.97 30.15 -6.65
C GLY A 377 -25.36 28.76 -6.54
N THR A 378 -24.20 28.59 -5.88
CA THR A 378 -23.65 27.26 -5.55
C THR A 378 -23.42 27.14 -4.04
N ARG A 379 -23.99 26.11 -3.39
CA ARG A 379 -23.86 25.85 -1.94
C ARG A 379 -22.43 25.42 -1.58
N VAL A 380 -21.67 26.25 -0.87
CA VAL A 380 -20.34 25.88 -0.36
C VAL A 380 -20.11 26.55 1.00
N GLY A 381 -20.14 25.77 2.09
CA GLY A 381 -19.90 26.27 3.45
C GLY A 381 -18.90 25.36 4.16
N PHE A 382 -17.66 25.82 4.37
CA PHE A 382 -16.59 25.02 5.00
C PHE A 382 -15.61 25.84 5.86
N LEU A 383 -15.78 27.16 5.93
CA LEU A 383 -14.83 28.08 6.56
C LEU A 383 -15.56 29.13 7.38
N LYS A 384 -15.15 29.28 8.64
CA LYS A 384 -15.64 30.33 9.54
C LYS A 384 -14.54 31.35 9.80
N PHE A 385 -14.83 32.61 9.50
CA PHE A 385 -13.95 33.73 9.80
C PHE A 385 -14.43 34.41 11.08
N LYS A 386 -13.60 34.40 12.13
CA LYS A 386 -13.81 35.25 13.30
C LYS A 386 -12.86 36.44 13.22
N ALA A 387 -13.43 37.63 13.29
CA ALA A 387 -12.72 38.88 13.36
C ALA A 387 -13.08 39.56 14.68
N ASP A 388 -12.09 39.72 15.56
CA ASP A 388 -12.26 40.59 16.74
C ASP A 388 -12.10 42.04 16.24
N VAL A 389 -13.19 42.81 16.22
CA VAL A 389 -13.15 44.25 15.96
C VAL A 389 -12.86 44.94 17.29
N ILE A 390 -11.58 45.16 17.58
CA ILE A 390 -11.19 45.88 18.79
C ILE A 390 -11.43 47.38 18.53
N ASP A 391 -12.36 47.96 19.27
CA ASP A 391 -12.61 49.40 19.27
C ASP A 391 -11.35 50.13 19.74
N LYS A 392 -10.81 51.02 18.89
CA LYS A 392 -9.57 51.76 19.14
C LYS A 392 -9.67 52.73 20.31
N GLU A 393 -10.87 53.12 20.74
CA GLU A 393 -11.06 54.07 21.84
C GLU A 393 -11.29 53.38 23.19
N THR A 394 -11.84 52.16 23.20
CA THR A 394 -12.23 51.47 24.45
C THR A 394 -11.48 50.17 24.72
N GLY A 395 -10.79 49.59 23.73
CA GLY A 395 -10.05 48.34 23.89
C GLY A 395 -10.92 47.11 24.18
N SER A 396 -12.26 47.23 24.07
CA SER A 396 -13.17 46.10 24.20
C SER A 396 -13.24 45.29 22.90
N LYS A 397 -13.38 43.97 23.07
CA LYS A 397 -13.72 43.03 22.00
C LYS A 397 -15.17 43.17 21.55
#